data_AF-A0A3C1V1P8-F1
#
_entry.id   AF-A0A3C1V1P8-F1
#
_cell.length_a   1.000
_cell.length_b   1.000
_cell.length_c   1.000
_cell.angle_alpha   90.00
_cell.angle_beta   90.00
_cell.angle_gamma   90.00
#
_symmetry.space_group_name_H-M   'P 1'
#
loop_
_entity.id
_entity.type
_entity.pdbx_description
1 polymer ?
#
loop_
_entity_poly.entity_id
_entity_poly.type
_entity_poly.pdbx_seq_one_letter_code
_entity_poly.pdbx_strand_id
1 'polypeptide(L)'
;RKDFFRVFEDIAQSEYVLTESLHGAIFADALRTAWQPFRMGHRFNMFKWRDWLESIHVEVPAFQKYPILCSEKLSLTRRAKHVIERACG
;
A
#
# COMPACT_ATOMS: atom_id res chain seq x y z
N ARG A 1 5.62 20.05 4.88
CA ARG A 1 6.18 18.73 4.54
C ARG A 1 6.68 18.13 5.85
N LYS A 2 6.27 16.92 6.25
CA LYS A 2 6.84 16.27 7.45
C LYS A 2 8.34 16.07 7.23
N ASP A 3 9.13 16.14 8.29
CA ASP A 3 10.53 15.71 8.24
C ASP A 3 10.58 14.24 7.81
N PHE A 4 11.47 13.89 6.89
CA PHE A 4 11.58 12.52 6.39
C PHE A 4 11.96 11.57 7.52
N PHE A 5 12.92 11.93 8.38
CA PHE A 5 13.40 11.09 9.47
C PHE A 5 12.29 10.72 10.46
N ARG A 6 11.34 11.64 10.67
CA ARG A 6 10.19 11.38 11.54
C ARG A 6 9.34 10.20 11.07
N VAL A 7 9.25 9.93 9.77
CA VAL A 7 8.52 8.75 9.27
C VAL A 7 9.24 7.46 9.63
N PHE A 8 10.58 7.45 9.63
CA PHE A 8 11.37 6.28 10.03
C PHE A 8 11.22 6.02 11.52
N GLU A 9 11.27 7.09 12.33
CA GLU A 9 11.02 7.00 13.77
C GLU A 9 9.62 6.47 14.07
N ASP A 10 8.59 7.03 13.42
CA ASP A 10 7.20 6.58 13.58
C ASP A 10 7.06 5.08 13.23
N ILE A 11 7.72 4.60 12.16
CA ILE A 11 7.72 3.17 11.78
C ILE A 11 8.46 2.33 12.82
N ALA A 12 9.67 2.72 13.22
CA ALA A 12 10.50 1.94 14.14
C ALA A 12 9.90 1.85 15.56
N GLN A 13 9.12 2.85 15.98
CA GLN A 13 8.44 2.87 17.28
C GLN A 13 7.04 2.24 17.25
N SER A 14 6.53 1.90 16.07
CA SER A 14 5.24 1.22 15.95
C SER A 14 5.37 -0.25 16.33
N GLU A 15 4.36 -0.80 17.01
CA GLU A 15 4.25 -2.25 17.23
C GLU A 15 4.02 -2.99 15.91
N TYR A 16 3.26 -2.37 15.01
CA TYR A 16 2.83 -3.00 13.77
C TYR A 16 2.49 -1.96 12.69
N VAL A 17 2.88 -2.24 11.43
CA VAL A 17 2.61 -1.38 10.28
C VAL A 17 1.65 -2.06 9.30
N LEU A 18 0.48 -1.44 9.11
CA LEU A 18 -0.41 -1.74 7.99
C LEU A 18 -0.09 -0.80 6.83
N THR A 19 0.20 -1.33 5.63
CA THR A 19 0.58 -0.49 4.48
C THR A 19 0.10 -0.98 3.12
N GLU A 20 -0.38 -0.07 2.26
CA GLU A 20 -0.58 -0.29 0.81
C GLU A 20 0.68 0.11 0.02
N SER A 21 1.60 0.87 0.64
CA SER A 21 2.85 1.33 0.05
C SER A 21 3.93 0.27 0.14
N LEU A 22 4.45 -0.15 -1.02
CA LEU A 22 5.61 -1.06 -1.10
C LEU A 22 6.83 -0.49 -0.34
N HIS A 23 7.13 0.80 -0.52
CA HIS A 23 8.23 1.44 0.22
C HIS A 23 7.98 1.44 1.73
N GLY A 24 6.71 1.59 2.15
CA GLY A 24 6.36 1.48 3.56
C GLY A 24 6.68 0.10 4.13
N ALA A 25 6.42 -0.96 3.36
CA ALA A 25 6.76 -2.33 3.76
C ALA A 25 8.27 -2.57 3.76
N ILE A 26 8.99 -2.10 2.74
CA ILE A 26 10.47 -2.17 2.68
C ILE A 26 11.08 -1.50 3.91
N PHE A 27 10.60 -0.32 4.31
CA PHE A 27 11.12 0.36 5.49
C PHE A 27 10.74 -0.35 6.79
N ALA A 28 9.51 -0.84 6.94
CA ALA A 28 9.12 -1.60 8.12
C ALA A 28 9.95 -2.88 8.27
N ASP A 29 10.17 -3.60 7.16
CA ASP A 29 11.02 -4.79 7.10
C ASP A 29 12.48 -4.47 7.49
N ALA A 30 13.07 -3.45 6.89
CA ALA A 30 14.44 -3.02 7.19
C ALA A 30 14.62 -2.56 8.65
N LEU A 31 13.60 -1.95 9.24
CA LEU A 31 13.58 -1.50 10.63
C LEU A 31 13.12 -2.59 11.62
N ARG A 32 12.80 -3.79 11.12
CA ARG A 32 12.31 -4.94 11.91
C ARG A 32 11.00 -4.67 12.66
N THR A 33 10.17 -3.78 12.14
CA THR A 33 8.81 -3.57 12.61
C THR A 33 7.90 -4.57 11.92
N ALA A 34 7.10 -5.32 12.69
CA ALA A 34 6.12 -6.25 12.13
C ALA A 34 5.15 -5.51 11.20
N TRP A 35 4.81 -6.11 10.06
CA TRP A 35 4.01 -5.43 9.05
C TRP A 35 3.09 -6.37 8.28
N GLN A 36 2.00 -5.80 7.74
CA GLN A 36 1.09 -6.51 6.84
C GLN A 36 0.66 -5.61 5.68
N PRO A 37 0.71 -6.14 4.46
CA PRO A 37 0.25 -5.40 3.32
C PRO A 37 -1.28 -5.47 3.18
N PHE A 38 -1.86 -4.40 2.63
CA PHE A 38 -3.26 -4.37 2.26
C PHE A 38 -3.50 -3.62 0.95
N ARG A 39 -4.67 -3.82 0.35
CA ARG A 39 -5.08 -3.12 -0.88
C ARG A 39 -6.43 -2.44 -0.71
N MET A 40 -6.53 -1.17 -1.10
CA MET A 40 -7.79 -0.40 -1.11
C MET A 40 -8.28 -0.15 -2.54
N GLY A 41 -7.35 0.05 -3.47
CA GLY A 41 -7.65 0.46 -4.84
C GLY A 41 -7.38 -0.60 -5.90
N HIS A 42 -7.76 -0.28 -7.13
CA HIS A 42 -7.42 -1.05 -8.33
C HIS A 42 -5.94 -0.86 -8.73
N ARG A 43 -5.34 0.29 -8.40
CA ARG A 43 -3.96 0.65 -8.75
C ARG A 43 -2.91 0.00 -7.84
N PHE A 44 -3.14 -1.24 -7.43
CA PHE A 44 -2.22 -2.00 -6.60
C PHE A 44 -1.26 -2.80 -7.50
N ASN A 45 0.03 -2.46 -7.49
CA ASN A 45 1.01 -3.08 -8.38
C ASN A 45 1.50 -4.42 -7.81
N MET A 46 0.73 -5.49 -8.02
CA MET A 46 1.08 -6.84 -7.56
C MET A 46 2.43 -7.34 -8.10
N PHE A 47 2.84 -6.93 -9.30
CA PHE A 47 4.11 -7.36 -9.88
C PHE A 47 5.29 -6.90 -9.01
N LYS A 48 5.35 -5.62 -8.65
CA LYS A 48 6.42 -5.08 -7.80
C LYS A 48 6.46 -5.73 -6.42
N TRP A 49 5.28 -6.00 -5.85
CA TRP A 49 5.18 -6.68 -4.56
C TRP A 49 5.70 -8.11 -4.62
N ARG A 50 5.34 -8.87 -5.66
CA ARG A 50 5.82 -10.24 -5.85
C ARG A 50 7.32 -10.31 -6.05
N ASP A 51 7.84 -9.46 -6.93
CA ASP A 51 9.28 -9.34 -7.22
C ASP A 51 10.10 -9.04 -5.96
N TRP A 52 9.66 -8.06 -5.17
CA TRP A 52 10.33 -7.74 -3.91
C TRP A 52 10.23 -8.88 -2.88
N LEU A 53 9.05 -9.46 -2.67
CA LEU A 53 8.87 -10.56 -1.72
C LEU A 53 9.73 -11.78 -2.05
N GLU A 54 9.84 -12.10 -3.35
CA GLU A 54 10.74 -13.15 -3.85
C GLU A 54 12.21 -12.86 -3.51
N SER A 55 12.63 -11.60 -3.64
CA SER A 55 14.01 -11.17 -3.34
C SER A 55 14.41 -11.33 -1.86
N ILE A 56 13.43 -11.32 -0.94
CA ILE A 56 13.64 -11.52 0.50
C ILE A 56 13.17 -12.90 0.97
N HIS A 57 12.85 -13.81 0.04
CA HIS A 57 12.39 -15.17 0.31
C HIS A 57 11.16 -15.25 1.22
N VAL A 58 10.25 -14.28 1.09
CA VAL A 58 8.97 -14.27 1.78
C VAL A 58 7.88 -14.73 0.82
N GLU A 59 7.05 -15.68 1.26
CA GLU A 59 5.91 -16.11 0.48
C GLU A 59 4.88 -14.98 0.33
N VAL A 60 4.28 -14.88 -0.85
CA VAL A 60 3.30 -13.84 -1.16
C VAL A 60 2.07 -14.00 -0.27
N PRO A 61 1.81 -13.11 0.71
CA PRO A 61 0.67 -13.26 1.60
C PRO A 61 -0.63 -12.92 0.86
N ALA A 62 -1.75 -13.34 1.44
CA ALA A 62 -3.04 -12.84 0.99
C ALA A 62 -3.16 -11.34 1.29
N PHE A 63 -3.24 -10.50 0.24
CA PHE A 63 -3.45 -9.06 0.39
C PHE A 63 -4.92 -8.80 0.71
N GLN A 64 -5.19 -8.54 1.99
CA GLN A 64 -6.54 -8.20 2.44
C GLN A 64 -7.04 -6.97 1.70
N LYS A 65 -8.23 -7.09 1.10
CA LYS A 65 -8.89 -5.98 0.40
C LYS A 65 -9.79 -5.24 1.40
N TYR A 66 -9.53 -3.95 1.59
CA TYR A 66 -10.38 -3.10 2.43
C TYR A 66 -11.27 -2.20 1.57
N PRO A 67 -12.54 -2.01 1.94
CA PRO A 67 -13.42 -1.07 1.26
C PRO A 67 -12.97 0.37 1.55
N ILE A 68 -13.09 1.25 0.56
CA ILE A 68 -12.91 2.69 0.75
C ILE A 68 -14.18 3.21 1.45
N LEU A 69 -14.13 3.32 2.78
CA LEU A 69 -15.27 3.72 3.61
C LEU A 69 -15.60 5.22 3.49
N CYS A 70 -14.57 6.05 3.31
CA CYS A 70 -14.71 7.49 3.19
C CYS A 70 -14.13 7.95 1.85
N SER A 71 -15.00 8.09 0.85
CA SER A 71 -14.67 8.79 -0.40
C SER A 71 -15.63 9.95 -0.54
N GLU A 72 -15.11 11.16 -0.77
CA GLU A 72 -15.95 12.23 -1.27
C GLU A 72 -16.67 11.77 -2.54
N LYS A 73 -17.92 12.20 -2.71
CA LYS A 73 -18.66 11.93 -3.94
C LYS A 73 -17.96 12.63 -5.09
N LEU A 74 -17.28 11.85 -5.93
CA LEU A 74 -16.62 12.35 -7.13
C LEU A 74 -17.65 12.93 -8.11
N SER A 75 -17.30 14.01 -8.79
CA SER A 75 -18.10 14.58 -9.88
C SER A 75 -18.31 13.56 -11.00
N LEU A 76 -19.39 13.71 -11.77
CA LEU A 76 -19.75 12.77 -12.84
C LEU A 76 -18.60 12.55 -13.85
N THR A 77 -17.89 13.61 -14.22
CA THR A 77 -16.74 13.54 -15.14
C THR A 77 -15.60 12.72 -14.57
N ARG A 78 -15.26 12.91 -13.29
CA ARG A 78 -14.23 12.12 -12.60
C ARG A 78 -14.65 10.65 -12.44
N ARG A 79 -15.92 10.38 -12.15
CA ARG A 79 -16.45 9.02 -12.07
C ARG A 79 -16.33 8.29 -13.41
N ALA A 80 -16.77 8.92 -14.50
CA ALA A 80 -16.65 8.34 -15.85
C ALA A 80 -15.20 8.06 -16.22
N LYS A 81 -14.29 9.02 -15.95
CA LYS A 81 -12.85 8.83 -16.15
C LYS A 81 -12.32 7.61 -15.38
N HIS A 82 -12.64 7.48 -14.10
CA HIS A 82 -12.18 6.34 -13.29
C HIS A 82 -12.80 5.00 -13.73
N VAL A 83 -14.01 4.99 -14.29
CA VAL A 83 -14.59 3.77 -14.87
C VAL A 83 -13.78 3.33 -16.09
N ILE A 84 -13.45 4.26 -16.99
CA ILE A 84 -12.60 3.97 -18.15
C ILE A 84 -11.21 3.51 -17.71
N GLU A 85 -10.56 4.23 -16.77
CA GLU A 85 -9.25 3.85 -16.23
C GLU A 85 -9.26 2.46 -15.57
N ARG A 86 -10.36 2.04 -14.93
CA ARG A 86 -10.49 0.71 -14.33
C ARG A 86 -10.78 -0.40 -15.35
N ALA A 87 -11.38 -0.07 -16.50
CA ALA A 87 -11.69 -1.04 -17.54
C ALA A 87 -10.50 -1.26 -18.49
N CYS A 88 -9.69 -0.23 -18.69
CA CYS A 88 -8.56 -0.24 -19.64
C CYS A 88 -7.18 -0.45 -18.99
N GLY A 89 -7.09 -0.44 -17.65
CA GLY A 89 -5.84 -0.68 -16.90
C GLY A 89 -5.96 -1.84 -15.94
#